data_AF-A0A815A8D0-F1
#
_entry.id   AF-A0A815A8D0-F1
#
_cell.length_a   1.000
_cell.length_b   1.000
_cell.length_c   1.000
_cell.angle_alpha   90.00
_cell.angle_beta   90.00
_cell.angle_gamma   90.00
#
_symmetry.space_group_name_H-M   'P 1'
#
loop_
_entity.id
_entity.type
_entity.pdbx_description
1 polymer ?
#
loop_
_entity_poly.entity_id
_entity_poly.type
_entity_poly.pdbx_seq_one_letter_code
_entity_poly.pdbx_strand_id
1 'polypeptide(L)'
;MFLSNPPDIKLSCRLKDFFMYMSAYHVMYAHCIASFCRVLSIQYHYKPLFRSSRWIWGNIIVSWIIGLPASLPYLFFDDGECLIHNSEKFLDIYACFSIIFAPVTIVIICNLATLRYVRLSSKRIHNLNSNNTNQLGKREMHLCKTMLLTFCIYVIGAAPIFLERVFVNDENYFPSVVSTIFRILPAIALFADVILLIYSDQSVRNIIIKTLQCNEKFLCIFKC
;
A
#
# COMPACT_ATOMS: atom_id res chain seq x y z
N MET A 1 -19.45 17.48 37.46
CA MET A 1 -20.51 16.52 37.09
C MET A 1 -20.11 15.97 35.72
N PHE A 2 -19.41 14.84 35.70
CA PHE A 2 -18.96 14.22 34.45
C PHE A 2 -20.14 13.49 33.83
N LEU A 3 -20.71 14.06 32.77
CA LEU A 3 -21.63 13.35 31.89
C LEU A 3 -20.84 12.22 31.24
N SER A 4 -21.00 11.00 31.73
CA SER A 4 -20.48 9.81 31.08
C SER A 4 -21.07 9.74 29.68
N ASN A 5 -20.23 9.87 28.64
CA ASN A 5 -20.67 9.67 27.26
C ASN A 5 -21.37 8.31 27.12
N PRO A 6 -22.49 8.22 26.38
CA PRO A 6 -23.21 6.98 26.20
C PRO A 6 -22.29 5.91 25.56
N PRO A 7 -22.43 4.64 25.97
CA PRO A 7 -21.53 3.55 25.57
C PRO A 7 -21.46 3.36 24.05
N ASP A 8 -22.53 3.70 23.32
CA ASP A 8 -22.60 3.57 21.87
C ASP A 8 -21.60 4.47 21.12
N ILE A 9 -21.31 5.66 21.65
CA ILE A 9 -20.38 6.60 21.03
C ILE A 9 -18.94 6.07 21.11
N LYS A 10 -18.58 5.40 22.21
CA LYS A 10 -17.25 4.85 22.43
C LYS A 10 -16.94 3.71 21.45
N LEU A 11 -17.89 2.80 21.26
CA LEU A 11 -17.72 1.67 20.33
C LEU A 11 -17.54 2.16 18.88
N SER A 12 -18.33 3.15 18.46
CA SER A 12 -18.24 3.72 17.11
C SER A 12 -16.86 4.31 16.81
N CYS A 13 -16.26 5.01 17.78
CA CYS A 13 -14.93 5.59 17.63
C CYS A 13 -13.83 4.52 17.55
N ARG A 14 -13.86 3.51 18.42
CA ARG A 14 -12.91 2.39 18.34
C ARG A 14 -12.99 1.66 17.02
N LEU A 15 -14.20 1.43 16.50
CA LEU A 15 -14.38 0.80 15.19
C LEU A 15 -13.81 1.67 14.07
N LYS A 16 -14.04 2.99 14.12
CA LYS A 16 -13.48 3.92 13.13
C LYS A 16 -11.95 3.88 13.10
N ASP A 17 -11.30 3.97 14.26
CA ASP A 17 -9.84 3.92 14.34
C ASP A 17 -9.33 2.54 13.93
N PHE A 18 -9.96 1.47 14.41
CA PHE A 18 -9.65 0.10 14.00
C PHE A 18 -9.65 -0.05 12.48
N PHE A 19 -10.71 0.39 11.79
CA PHE A 19 -10.79 0.29 10.32
C PHE A 19 -9.76 1.17 9.62
N MET A 20 -9.48 2.37 10.15
CA MET A 20 -8.46 3.26 9.61
C MET A 20 -7.07 2.60 9.67
N TYR A 21 -6.64 2.16 10.85
CA TYR A 21 -5.35 1.51 11.03
C TYR A 21 -5.26 0.16 10.31
N MET A 22 -6.31 -0.65 10.35
CA MET A 22 -6.43 -1.90 9.62
C MET A 22 -6.19 -1.67 8.12
N SER A 23 -6.85 -0.68 7.52
CA SER A 23 -6.65 -0.36 6.10
C SER A 23 -5.21 0.02 5.78
N ALA A 24 -4.56 0.83 6.64
CA ALA A 24 -3.17 1.22 6.47
C ALA A 24 -2.21 0.03 6.57
N TYR A 25 -2.42 -0.86 7.53
CA TYR A 25 -1.68 -2.13 7.63
C TYR A 25 -1.83 -2.97 6.36
N HIS A 26 -3.05 -3.18 5.89
CA HIS A 26 -3.30 -3.99 4.71
C HIS A 26 -2.60 -3.46 3.46
N VAL A 27 -2.64 -2.14 3.24
CA VAL A 27 -1.99 -1.52 2.08
C VAL A 27 -0.47 -1.68 2.18
N MET A 28 0.13 -1.34 3.32
CA MET A 28 1.58 -1.43 3.50
C MET A 28 2.10 -2.87 3.39
N TYR A 29 1.44 -3.82 4.05
CA TYR A 29 1.85 -5.22 4.01
C TYR A 29 1.51 -5.89 2.67
N ALA A 30 0.51 -5.42 1.93
CA ALA A 30 0.31 -5.83 0.54
C ALA A 30 1.53 -5.46 -0.34
N HIS A 31 2.10 -4.26 -0.19
CA HIS A 31 3.33 -3.89 -0.89
C HIS A 31 4.53 -4.74 -0.47
N CYS A 32 4.64 -5.09 0.82
CA CYS A 32 5.68 -5.99 1.31
C CYS A 32 5.58 -7.37 0.68
N ILE A 33 4.38 -7.96 0.71
CA ILE A 33 4.12 -9.29 0.17
C ILE A 33 4.32 -9.29 -1.34
N ALA A 34 3.85 -8.27 -2.06
CA ALA A 34 4.07 -8.14 -3.50
C ALA A 34 5.58 -8.06 -3.83
N SER A 35 6.34 -7.29 -3.07
CA SER A 35 7.81 -7.18 -3.23
C SER A 35 8.51 -8.51 -2.95
N PHE A 36 8.09 -9.22 -1.91
CA PHE A 36 8.63 -10.54 -1.57
C PHE A 36 8.29 -11.60 -2.63
N CYS A 37 7.04 -11.64 -3.09
CA CYS A 37 6.60 -12.55 -4.16
C CYS A 37 7.37 -12.33 -5.45
N ARG A 38 7.70 -11.08 -5.74
CA ARG A 38 8.53 -10.72 -6.88
C ARG A 38 9.95 -11.28 -6.76
N VAL A 39 10.57 -11.14 -5.58
CA VAL A 39 11.90 -11.74 -5.31
C VAL A 39 11.85 -13.25 -5.60
N LEU A 40 10.83 -13.94 -5.09
CA LEU A 40 10.66 -15.38 -5.32
C LEU A 40 10.41 -15.72 -6.80
N SER A 41 9.56 -14.97 -7.49
CA SER A 41 9.25 -15.16 -8.91
C SER A 41 10.50 -15.00 -9.80
N ILE A 42 11.36 -14.04 -9.48
CA ILE A 42 12.59 -13.77 -10.21
C ILE A 42 13.66 -14.84 -9.90
N GLN A 43 13.84 -15.18 -8.63
CA GLN A 43 14.83 -16.16 -8.18
C GLN A 43 14.48 -17.59 -8.62
N TYR A 44 13.19 -17.93 -8.62
CA TYR A 44 12.68 -19.28 -8.94
C TYR A 44 11.82 -19.27 -10.22
N HIS A 45 12.30 -18.60 -11.26
CA HIS A 45 11.58 -18.46 -12.54
C HIS A 45 11.11 -19.79 -13.17
N TYR A 46 11.78 -20.91 -12.86
CA TYR A 46 11.48 -22.25 -13.38
C TYR A 46 10.32 -22.95 -12.63
N LYS A 47 9.91 -22.45 -11.45
CA LYS A 47 8.82 -23.06 -10.66
C LYS A 47 7.48 -22.40 -11.02
N PRO A 48 6.53 -23.13 -11.63
CA PRO A 48 5.22 -22.56 -12.00
C PRO A 48 4.36 -22.20 -10.78
N LEU A 49 4.67 -22.76 -9.60
CA LEU A 49 3.97 -22.49 -8.34
C LEU A 49 3.79 -20.99 -8.09
N PHE A 50 4.85 -20.20 -8.23
CA PHE A 50 4.86 -18.76 -7.93
C PHE A 50 4.04 -17.91 -8.90
N ARG A 51 3.58 -18.49 -10.01
CA ARG A 51 2.70 -17.84 -10.99
C ARG A 51 1.26 -18.36 -10.93
N SER A 52 1.00 -19.35 -10.08
CA SER A 52 -0.32 -19.94 -9.96
C SER A 52 -1.30 -19.01 -9.24
N SER A 53 -2.58 -19.08 -9.62
CA SER A 53 -3.65 -18.35 -8.92
C SER A 53 -3.72 -18.73 -7.43
N ARG A 54 -3.41 -19.99 -7.09
CA ARG A 54 -3.34 -20.47 -5.69
C ARG A 54 -2.31 -19.70 -4.87
N TRP A 55 -1.15 -19.38 -5.46
CA TRP A 55 -0.13 -18.56 -4.80
C TRP A 55 -0.63 -17.15 -4.51
N ILE A 56 -1.32 -16.52 -5.48
CA ILE A 56 -1.91 -15.18 -5.29
C ILE A 56 -2.92 -15.20 -4.14
N TRP A 57 -3.82 -16.18 -4.09
CA TRP A 57 -4.76 -16.34 -2.98
C TRP A 57 -4.07 -16.55 -1.63
N GLY A 58 -3.02 -17.37 -1.59
CA GLY A 58 -2.20 -17.55 -0.39
C GLY A 58 -1.61 -16.24 0.12
N ASN A 59 -1.09 -15.39 -0.77
CA ASN A 59 -0.55 -14.07 -0.42
C ASN A 59 -1.61 -13.12 0.13
N ILE A 60 -2.82 -13.14 -0.43
CA ILE A 60 -3.94 -12.35 0.08
C ILE A 60 -4.25 -12.80 1.52
N ILE A 61 -4.42 -14.10 1.75
CA ILE A 61 -4.70 -14.66 3.07
C ILE A 61 -3.61 -14.28 4.08
N VAL A 62 -2.33 -14.40 3.69
CA VAL A 62 -1.19 -14.00 4.54
C VAL A 62 -1.24 -12.51 4.88
N SER A 63 -1.59 -11.65 3.92
CA SER A 63 -1.79 -10.21 4.19
C SER A 63 -2.85 -9.97 5.27
N TRP A 64 -3.95 -10.71 5.23
CA TRP A 64 -5.00 -10.63 6.24
C TRP A 64 -4.56 -11.14 7.61
N ILE A 65 -3.84 -12.25 7.64
CA ILE A 65 -3.31 -12.82 8.89
C ILE A 65 -2.28 -11.88 9.55
N ILE A 66 -1.58 -11.05 8.78
CA ILE A 66 -0.63 -10.06 9.33
C ILE A 66 -1.37 -8.77 9.74
N GLY A 67 -2.24 -8.26 8.87
CA GLY A 67 -2.91 -6.97 9.07
C GLY A 67 -3.90 -6.96 10.24
N LEU A 68 -4.72 -8.00 10.37
CA LEU A 68 -5.75 -8.08 11.42
C LEU A 68 -5.16 -8.08 12.84
N PRO A 69 -4.20 -8.96 13.20
CA PRO A 69 -3.62 -8.94 14.54
C PRO A 69 -2.85 -7.66 14.85
N ALA A 70 -2.23 -7.04 13.85
CA ALA A 70 -1.49 -5.78 14.03
C ALA A 70 -2.42 -4.59 14.33
N SER A 71 -3.69 -4.63 13.91
CA SER A 71 -4.69 -3.61 14.23
C SER A 71 -5.53 -3.91 15.48
N LEU A 72 -5.47 -5.12 16.04
CA LEU A 72 -6.25 -5.48 17.24
C LEU A 72 -6.03 -4.57 18.46
N PRO A 73 -4.82 -4.06 18.77
CA PRO A 73 -4.64 -3.17 19.91
C PRO A 73 -5.64 -1.99 19.90
N TYR A 74 -5.94 -1.41 18.74
CA TYR A 74 -6.87 -0.28 18.60
C TYR A 74 -8.33 -0.61 18.95
N LEU A 75 -8.70 -1.88 19.01
CA LEU A 75 -10.05 -2.30 19.42
C LEU A 75 -10.18 -2.39 20.95
N PHE A 76 -9.07 -2.68 21.64
CA PHE A 76 -9.06 -3.01 23.07
C PHE A 76 -8.51 -1.89 23.97
N PHE A 77 -7.71 -0.97 23.43
CA PHE A 77 -7.25 0.19 24.19
C PHE A 77 -8.41 1.17 24.41
N ASP A 78 -8.59 1.59 25.67
CA ASP A 78 -9.79 2.28 26.17
C ASP A 78 -9.44 3.67 26.68
N ASP A 79 -9.04 4.56 25.76
CA ASP A 79 -8.93 5.98 26.06
C ASP A 79 -10.34 6.55 25.92
N GLY A 80 -11.00 6.80 27.06
CA GLY A 80 -12.45 7.02 27.18
C GLY A 80 -13.08 8.20 26.41
N GLU A 81 -12.36 8.83 25.49
CA GLU A 81 -12.80 9.94 24.66
C GLU A 81 -12.50 9.67 23.17
N CYS A 82 -13.46 9.97 22.28
CA CYS A 82 -13.25 9.98 20.83
C CYS A 82 -12.34 11.11 20.35
N LEU A 83 -11.95 11.99 21.28
CA LEU A 83 -10.91 12.97 21.09
C LEU A 83 -9.61 12.28 21.46
N ILE A 84 -8.69 12.30 20.50
CA ILE A 84 -7.31 11.84 20.63
C ILE A 84 -6.65 12.72 21.69
N HIS A 85 -6.92 12.45 22.96
CA HIS A 85 -6.39 13.24 24.05
C HIS A 85 -5.98 12.31 25.17
N ASN A 86 -4.66 12.17 25.29
CA ASN A 86 -3.91 11.46 26.32
C ASN A 86 -3.86 9.92 26.24
N SER A 87 -3.98 9.34 25.04
CA SER A 87 -3.64 7.93 24.81
C SER A 87 -2.13 7.70 24.87
N GLU A 88 -1.71 6.60 25.49
CA GLU A 88 -0.32 6.21 25.71
C GLU A 88 0.53 6.33 24.43
N LYS A 89 1.61 7.13 24.48
CA LYS A 89 2.59 7.31 23.38
C LYS A 89 3.07 5.99 22.75
N PHE A 90 2.97 4.90 23.50
CA PHE A 90 3.31 3.57 23.03
C PHE A 90 2.53 3.15 21.78
N LEU A 91 1.21 3.41 21.72
CA LEU A 91 0.37 2.95 20.61
C LEU A 91 0.72 3.69 19.30
N ASP A 92 0.96 4.99 19.37
CA ASP A 92 1.37 5.80 18.22
C ASP A 92 2.79 5.45 17.74
N ILE A 93 3.73 5.23 18.67
CA ILE A 93 5.07 4.74 18.35
C ILE A 93 4.99 3.36 17.68
N TYR A 94 4.16 2.46 18.24
CA TYR A 94 3.90 1.14 17.69
C TYR A 94 3.39 1.25 16.25
N ALA A 95 2.35 2.07 16.00
CA ALA A 95 1.81 2.30 14.67
C ALA A 95 2.84 2.84 13.68
N CYS A 96 3.59 3.87 14.08
CA CYS A 96 4.59 4.49 13.23
C CYS A 96 5.65 3.46 12.83
N PHE A 97 6.12 2.66 13.79
CA PHE A 97 7.09 1.61 13.52
C PHE A 97 6.53 0.50 12.63
N SER A 98 5.35 -0.03 12.95
CA SER A 98 4.76 -1.20 12.30
C SER A 98 4.16 -0.90 10.92
N ILE A 99 3.68 0.33 10.67
CA ILE A 99 3.05 0.75 9.41
C ILE A 99 4.06 1.45 8.49
N ILE A 100 4.99 2.24 9.03
CA ILE A 100 5.96 2.99 8.20
C ILE A 100 7.30 2.27 8.15
N PHE A 101 8.01 2.17 9.27
CA PHE A 101 9.40 1.75 9.26
C PHE A 101 9.59 0.27 8.88
N ALA A 102 8.81 -0.64 9.46
CA ALA A 102 8.92 -2.07 9.15
C ALA A 102 8.58 -2.36 7.67
N PRO A 103 7.48 -1.87 7.08
CA PRO A 103 7.20 -2.07 5.66
C PRO A 103 8.24 -1.44 4.73
N VAL A 104 8.71 -0.22 5.01
CA VAL A 104 9.76 0.45 4.24
C VAL A 104 11.05 -0.38 4.23
N THR A 105 11.48 -0.90 5.37
CA THR A 105 12.68 -1.74 5.45
C THR A 105 12.53 -3.04 4.66
N ILE A 106 11.38 -3.73 4.79
CA ILE A 106 11.10 -4.96 4.03
C ILE A 106 11.12 -4.70 2.53
N VAL A 107 10.46 -3.64 2.06
CA VAL A 107 10.40 -3.28 0.64
C VAL A 107 11.79 -2.90 0.11
N ILE A 108 12.58 -2.13 0.86
CA ILE A 108 13.96 -1.79 0.48
C ILE A 108 14.80 -3.07 0.35
N ILE A 109 14.75 -3.97 1.33
CA ILE A 109 15.51 -5.23 1.30
C ILE A 109 15.11 -6.09 0.09
N CYS A 110 13.81 -6.22 -0.19
CA CYS A 110 13.31 -6.98 -1.33
C CYS A 110 13.74 -6.38 -2.68
N ASN A 111 13.70 -5.05 -2.81
CA ASN A 111 14.14 -4.37 -4.02
C ASN A 111 15.66 -4.48 -4.21
N LEU A 112 16.45 -4.37 -3.13
CA LEU A 112 17.89 -4.60 -3.19
C LEU A 112 18.23 -6.03 -3.60
N ALA A 113 17.52 -7.04 -3.07
CA ALA A 113 17.67 -8.43 -3.46
C ALA A 113 17.35 -8.64 -4.95
N THR A 114 16.25 -8.04 -5.42
CA THR A 114 15.86 -8.07 -6.84
C THR A 114 16.92 -7.44 -7.74
N LEU A 115 17.43 -6.25 -7.38
CA LEU A 115 18.46 -5.56 -8.14
C LEU A 115 19.78 -6.35 -8.19
N ARG A 116 20.19 -6.94 -7.06
CA ARG A 116 21.36 -7.81 -7.00
C ARG A 116 21.20 -9.00 -7.94
N TYR A 117 20.05 -9.68 -7.91
CA TYR A 117 19.79 -10.82 -8.78
C TYR A 117 19.78 -10.43 -10.26
N VAL A 118 19.11 -9.34 -10.64
CA VAL A 118 19.06 -8.87 -12.03
C VAL A 118 20.46 -8.51 -12.55
N ARG A 119 21.29 -7.84 -11.72
CA ARG A 119 22.68 -7.52 -12.08
C ARG A 119 23.54 -8.77 -12.28
N LEU A 120 23.40 -9.77 -11.40
CA LEU A 120 24.12 -11.04 -11.52
C LEU A 120 23.66 -11.84 -12.74
N SER A 121 22.35 -11.89 -12.98
CA SER A 121 21.76 -12.57 -14.14
C SER A 121 22.17 -11.91 -15.46
N SER A 122 22.19 -10.58 -15.51
CA SER A 122 22.62 -9.83 -16.71
C SER A 122 24.08 -10.14 -17.07
N LYS A 123 24.98 -10.17 -16.07
CA LYS A 123 26.39 -10.56 -16.29
C LYS A 123 26.53 -11.98 -16.83
N ARG A 124 25.71 -12.94 -16.35
CA ARG A 124 25.76 -14.34 -16.82
C ARG A 124 25.21 -14.50 -18.24
N ILE A 125 24.14 -13.79 -18.59
CA ILE A 125 23.42 -14.00 -19.86
C ILE A 125 24.01 -13.18 -21.02
N HIS A 126 24.65 -12.03 -20.75
CA HIS A 126 25.36 -11.28 -21.79
C HIS A 126 26.45 -12.13 -22.48
N ASN A 127 27.00 -13.11 -21.76
CA ASN A 127 27.98 -14.06 -22.28
C ASN A 127 27.37 -15.22 -23.11
N LEU A 128 26.04 -15.39 -23.13
CA LEU A 128 25.39 -16.59 -23.68
C LEU A 128 24.40 -16.34 -24.82
N ASN A 129 23.71 -15.19 -24.90
CA ASN A 129 22.84 -14.86 -26.05
C ASN A 129 22.35 -13.40 -26.01
N SER A 130 22.76 -12.60 -27.00
CA SER A 130 22.49 -11.14 -27.08
C SER A 130 21.07 -10.75 -27.53
N ASN A 131 20.33 -11.65 -28.19
CA ASN A 131 19.19 -11.21 -29.02
C ASN A 131 17.78 -11.28 -28.37
N ASN A 132 17.54 -12.12 -27.35
CA ASN A 132 16.20 -12.31 -26.75
C ASN A 132 16.05 -11.79 -25.31
N THR A 133 17.14 -11.40 -24.66
CA THR A 133 17.19 -11.10 -23.21
C THR A 133 16.80 -9.67 -22.88
N ASN A 134 16.85 -8.78 -23.87
CA ASN A 134 16.54 -7.36 -23.71
C ASN A 134 15.04 -7.06 -23.50
N GLN A 135 14.10 -7.91 -23.97
CA GLN A 135 12.67 -7.65 -23.80
C GLN A 135 12.15 -8.07 -22.41
N LEU A 136 12.54 -9.23 -21.90
CA LEU A 136 12.08 -9.72 -20.59
C LEU A 136 12.57 -8.80 -19.45
N GLY A 137 13.82 -8.34 -19.52
CA GLY A 137 14.39 -7.40 -18.55
C GLY A 137 13.68 -6.04 -18.52
N LYS A 138 13.21 -5.54 -19.66
CA LYS A 138 12.48 -4.26 -19.74
C LYS A 138 11.12 -4.33 -19.07
N ARG A 139 10.35 -5.41 -19.29
CA ARG A 139 9.03 -5.60 -18.67
C ARG A 139 9.15 -5.71 -17.16
N GLU A 140 10.07 -6.55 -16.67
CA GLU A 140 10.32 -6.70 -15.24
C GLU A 140 10.75 -5.36 -14.63
N MET A 141 11.72 -4.66 -15.22
CA MET A 141 12.17 -3.36 -14.73
C MET A 141 11.02 -2.33 -14.68
N HIS A 142 10.15 -2.31 -15.68
CA HIS A 142 8.98 -1.42 -15.69
C HIS A 142 8.03 -1.73 -14.51
N LEU A 143 7.69 -3.00 -14.31
CA LEU A 143 6.88 -3.42 -13.16
C LEU A 143 7.54 -3.05 -11.82
N CYS A 144 8.87 -3.11 -11.74
CA CYS A 144 9.62 -2.75 -10.53
C CYS A 144 9.46 -1.27 -10.21
N LYS A 145 9.60 -0.44 -11.25
CA LYS A 145 9.42 1.00 -11.12
C LYS A 145 8.00 1.35 -10.71
N THR A 146 6.98 0.74 -11.32
CA THR A 146 5.58 1.00 -10.96
C THR A 146 5.26 0.59 -9.51
N MET A 147 5.73 -0.59 -9.07
CA MET A 147 5.52 -1.04 -7.68
C MET A 147 6.25 -0.16 -6.65
N LEU A 148 7.47 0.28 -6.97
CA LEU A 148 8.21 1.20 -6.10
C LEU A 148 7.56 2.59 -6.08
N LEU A 149 7.08 3.06 -7.23
CA LEU A 149 6.41 4.35 -7.34
C LEU A 149 5.11 4.39 -6.52
N THR A 150 4.24 3.38 -6.68
CA THR A 150 3.01 3.26 -5.86
C THR A 150 3.33 3.20 -4.37
N PHE A 151 4.30 2.36 -3.97
CA PHE A 151 4.74 2.31 -2.57
C PHE A 151 5.23 3.67 -2.05
N CYS A 152 6.06 4.39 -2.82
CA CYS A 152 6.55 5.71 -2.41
C CYS A 152 5.42 6.74 -2.31
N ILE A 153 4.47 6.75 -3.25
CA ILE A 153 3.31 7.64 -3.20
C ILE A 153 2.51 7.39 -1.92
N TYR A 154 2.23 6.13 -1.60
CA TYR A 154 1.50 5.79 -0.39
C TYR A 154 2.28 6.15 0.89
N VAL A 155 3.58 5.85 0.97
CA VAL A 155 4.40 6.22 2.13
C VAL A 155 4.47 7.74 2.32
N ILE A 156 4.66 8.51 1.25
CA ILE A 156 4.67 9.98 1.33
C ILE A 156 3.31 10.50 1.77
N GLY A 157 2.21 9.87 1.32
CA GLY A 157 0.87 10.27 1.71
C GLY A 157 0.47 9.87 3.13
N ALA A 158 0.97 8.73 3.61
CA ALA A 158 0.60 8.15 4.89
C ALA A 158 1.54 8.57 6.04
N ALA A 159 2.84 8.74 5.79
CA ALA A 159 3.81 9.06 6.84
C ALA A 159 3.48 10.32 7.64
N PRO A 160 2.99 11.43 7.06
CA PRO A 160 2.75 12.67 7.80
C PRO A 160 1.80 12.50 9.00
N ILE A 161 0.70 11.75 8.86
CA ILE A 161 -0.25 11.54 9.97
C ILE A 161 0.37 10.73 11.12
N PHE A 162 1.20 9.71 10.81
CA PHE A 162 1.84 8.92 11.86
C PHE A 162 3.01 9.65 12.52
N LEU A 163 3.77 10.43 11.75
CA LEU A 163 4.88 11.24 12.28
C LEU A 163 4.36 12.41 13.13
N GLU A 164 3.27 13.06 12.71
CA GLU A 164 2.60 14.08 13.51
C GLU A 164 2.22 13.52 14.88
N ARG A 165 1.51 12.38 14.94
CA ARG A 165 1.10 11.76 16.22
C ARG A 165 2.25 11.41 17.14
N VAL A 166 3.39 10.95 16.61
CA VAL A 166 4.54 10.55 17.43
C VAL A 166 5.35 11.76 17.91
N PHE A 167 5.65 12.69 17.01
CA PHE A 167 6.63 13.76 17.27
C PHE A 167 5.99 15.09 17.70
N VAL A 168 4.71 15.30 17.41
CA VAL A 168 4.01 16.56 17.65
C VAL A 168 2.84 16.31 18.59
N ASN A 169 3.16 16.35 19.90
CA ASN A 169 2.20 16.08 20.97
C ASN A 169 1.48 17.34 21.49
N ASP A 170 1.91 18.54 21.11
CA ASP A 170 1.27 19.79 21.56
C ASP A 170 0.25 20.28 20.52
N GLU A 171 -0.99 20.51 20.97
CA GLU A 171 -2.13 20.95 20.15
C GLU A 171 -1.90 22.28 19.40
N ASN A 172 -0.83 23.01 19.73
CA ASN A 172 -0.52 24.32 19.17
C ASN A 172 0.66 24.32 18.17
N TYR A 173 1.31 23.18 17.90
CA TYR A 173 2.49 23.20 17.05
C TYR A 173 2.15 23.35 15.55
N PHE A 174 1.05 22.73 15.11
CA PHE A 174 0.56 22.87 13.74
C PHE A 174 -0.82 23.53 13.69
N PRO A 175 -1.08 24.39 12.69
CA PRO A 175 -2.43 24.86 12.43
C PRO A 175 -3.39 23.69 12.18
N SER A 176 -4.62 23.77 12.66
CA SER A 176 -5.68 22.75 12.46
C SER A 176 -5.87 22.34 10.99
N VAL A 177 -5.63 23.28 10.07
CA VAL A 177 -5.65 23.06 8.62
C VAL A 177 -4.60 22.02 8.19
N VAL A 178 -3.37 22.08 8.74
CA VAL A 178 -2.28 21.16 8.39
C VAL A 178 -2.59 19.74 8.88
N SER A 179 -3.08 19.58 10.10
CA SER A 179 -3.49 18.26 10.62
C SER A 179 -4.64 17.66 9.80
N THR A 180 -5.57 18.50 9.35
CA THR A 180 -6.66 18.08 8.45
C THR A 180 -6.12 17.59 7.10
N ILE A 181 -5.13 18.29 6.53
CA ILE A 181 -4.47 17.86 5.29
C ILE A 181 -3.80 16.51 5.49
N PHE A 182 -3.06 16.30 6.58
CA PHE A 182 -2.39 15.03 6.87
C PHE A 182 -3.37 13.86 7.03
N ARG A 183 -4.59 14.11 7.53
CA ARG A 183 -5.66 13.10 7.60
C ARG A 183 -6.23 12.69 6.24
N ILE A 184 -6.28 13.61 5.28
CA ILE A 184 -6.85 13.36 3.94
C ILE A 184 -5.80 12.78 2.99
N LEU A 185 -4.52 13.08 3.23
CA LEU A 185 -3.41 12.71 2.35
C LEU A 185 -3.29 11.19 2.05
N PRO A 186 -3.50 10.26 3.00
CA PRO A 186 -3.48 8.82 2.71
C PRO A 186 -4.56 8.41 1.70
N ALA A 187 -5.74 9.02 1.76
CA ALA A 187 -6.83 8.74 0.83
C ALA A 187 -6.52 9.25 -0.58
N ILE A 188 -5.91 10.45 -0.68
CA ILE A 188 -5.42 10.99 -1.95
C ILE A 188 -4.34 10.09 -2.55
N ALA A 189 -3.42 9.58 -1.72
CA ALA A 189 -2.36 8.69 -2.17
C ALA A 189 -2.93 7.36 -2.69
N LEU A 190 -3.91 6.75 -2.02
CA LEU A 190 -4.59 5.55 -2.52
C LEU A 190 -5.29 5.80 -3.86
N PHE A 191 -5.94 6.95 -4.00
CA PHE A 191 -6.59 7.30 -5.26
C PHE A 191 -5.57 7.48 -6.39
N ALA A 192 -4.44 8.12 -6.11
CA ALA A 192 -3.34 8.26 -7.05
C ALA A 192 -2.75 6.89 -7.46
N ASP A 193 -2.64 5.95 -6.52
CA ASP A 193 -2.17 4.58 -6.80
C ASP A 193 -3.13 3.83 -7.74
N VAL A 194 -4.44 3.93 -7.51
CA VAL A 194 -5.45 3.31 -8.39
C VAL A 194 -5.35 3.88 -9.81
N ILE A 195 -5.23 5.20 -9.95
CA ILE A 195 -5.03 5.87 -11.24
C ILE A 195 -3.75 5.34 -11.90
N LEU A 196 -2.63 5.35 -11.17
CA LEU A 196 -1.34 4.92 -11.68
C LEU A 196 -1.36 3.47 -12.16
N LEU A 197 -2.06 2.58 -11.43
CA LEU A 197 -2.21 1.18 -11.79
C LEU A 197 -3.02 1.00 -13.08
N ILE A 198 -4.11 1.77 -13.25
CA ILE A 198 -4.92 1.80 -14.48
C ILE A 198 -4.07 2.26 -15.68
N TYR A 199 -3.26 3.31 -15.52
CA TYR A 199 -2.43 3.84 -16.60
C TYR A 199 -1.23 2.95 -16.95
N SER A 200 -0.70 2.22 -15.96
CA SER A 200 0.46 1.34 -16.13
C SER A 200 0.13 0.03 -16.85
N ASP A 201 -1.11 -0.45 -16.76
CA ASP A 201 -1.54 -1.66 -17.46
C ASP A 201 -2.08 -1.36 -18.87
N GLN A 202 -1.30 -1.75 -19.88
CA GLN A 202 -1.68 -1.61 -21.29
C GLN A 202 -3.02 -2.31 -21.60
N SER A 203 -3.29 -3.46 -20.98
CA SER A 203 -4.50 -4.23 -21.23
C SER A 203 -5.73 -3.52 -20.70
N VAL A 204 -5.66 -2.99 -19.48
CA VAL A 204 -6.71 -2.17 -18.85
C VAL A 204 -6.94 -0.90 -19.67
N ARG A 205 -5.87 -0.20 -20.06
CA ARG A 205 -5.97 1.00 -20.89
C ARG A 205 -6.64 0.71 -22.24
N ASN A 206 -6.30 -0.40 -22.88
CA ASN A 206 -6.93 -0.81 -24.14
C ASN A 206 -8.41 -1.13 -23.97
N ILE A 207 -8.81 -1.74 -22.84
CA ILE A 207 -10.23 -1.99 -22.53
C ILE A 207 -10.97 -0.65 -22.33
N ILE A 208 -10.42 0.27 -21.53
CA ILE A 208 -11.04 1.59 -21.30
C ILE A 208 -11.21 2.36 -22.62
N ILE A 209 -10.19 2.41 -23.46
CA ILE A 209 -10.27 3.06 -24.78
C ILE A 209 -11.35 2.41 -25.64
N LYS A 210 -11.43 1.07 -25.68
CA LYS A 210 -12.47 0.36 -26.43
C LYS A 210 -13.87 0.65 -25.90
N THR A 211 -14.06 0.69 -24.58
CA THR A 211 -15.35 1.01 -23.97
C THR A 211 -15.78 2.45 -24.28
N LEU A 212 -14.84 3.41 -24.22
CA LEU A 212 -15.11 4.81 -24.57
C LEU A 212 -15.45 4.96 -26.06
N GLN A 213 -14.73 4.29 -26.95
CA GLN A 213 -15.01 4.29 -28.40
C GLN A 213 -16.34 3.59 -28.74
N CYS A 214 -16.75 2.56 -27.99
CA CYS A 214 -18.06 1.92 -28.14
C CYS A 214 -19.22 2.84 -27.74
N ASN A 215 -19.03 3.69 -26.72
CA ASN A 215 -20.03 4.68 -26.32
C ASN A 215 -20.20 5.80 -27.37
N GLU A 216 -19.12 6.22 -28.04
CA GLU A 216 -19.24 7.16 -29.17
C GLU A 216 -20.03 6.55 -30.35
N LYS A 217 -19.84 5.25 -30.64
CA LYS A 217 -20.64 4.57 -31.66
C LYS A 217 -22.12 4.43 -31.28
N PHE A 218 -22.43 4.24 -30.00
CA PHE A 218 -23.82 4.23 -29.51
C PHE A 218 -24.48 5.62 -29.60
N LEU A 219 -23.72 6.70 -29.40
CA LEU A 219 -24.21 8.06 -29.64
C LEU A 219 -24.45 8.38 -31.12
N CYS A 220 -23.72 7.74 -32.04
CA CYS A 220 -23.99 7.86 -33.49
C CYS A 220 -25.26 7.12 -33.93
N ILE A 221 -25.69 6.07 -33.24
CA ILE A 221 -26.92 5.32 -33.58
C ILE A 221 -28.19 6.09 -33.20
N PHE A 222 -28.12 7.02 -32.23
CA PHE A 222 -29.26 7.86 -31.81
C PHE A 222 -29.35 9.22 -32.51
N LYS A 223 -28.58 9.45 -33.58
CA LYS A 223 -28.55 10.70 -34.34
C LYS A 223 -29.07 10.59 -35.79
N CYS A 224 -29.75 9.50 -36.13
CA CYS A 224 -30.48 9.35 -37.40
C CYS A 224 -31.99 9.40 -37.15
#